data_AF-A0A4U7DFI8-F1
#
_entry.id   AF-A0A4U7DFI8-F1
#
_cell.length_a   1.000
_cell.length_b   1.000
_cell.length_c   1.000
_cell.angle_alpha   90.00
_cell.angle_beta   90.00
_cell.angle_gamma   90.00
#
_symmetry.space_group_name_H-M   'P 1'
#
loop_
_entity.id
_entity.type
_entity.pdbx_description
1 polymer ?
#
loop_
_entity_poly.entity_id
_entity_poly.type
_entity_poly.pdbx_seq_one_letter_code
_entity_poly.pdbx_strand_id
1 'polypeptide(L)'
;MRETLAALEAGDIGIEEAESRLAGYATTDAGRFDAARERRRGIPEAILAEGKTPAEVAALATTALDTTGRALVTRADEAAASAVAAAVGDADADATVDRDDRAGTVVVHAADFEPPSLDAAVAVVA
;
A
#
# COMPACT_ATOMS: atom_id res chain seq x y z
N MET A 1 7.96 -17.65 -1.48
CA MET A 1 7.92 -18.79 -2.44
C MET A 1 7.74 -20.13 -1.74
N ARG A 2 8.70 -20.65 -0.96
CA ARG A 2 8.54 -21.97 -0.29
C ARG A 2 7.29 -22.06 0.58
N GLU A 3 7.05 -21.04 1.40
CA GLU A 3 5.85 -20.93 2.23
C GLU A 3 4.55 -20.96 1.40
N THR A 4 4.48 -20.13 0.35
CA THR A 4 3.35 -20.10 -0.58
C THR A 4 3.10 -21.46 -1.25
N LEU A 5 4.15 -22.14 -1.68
CA LEU A 5 4.03 -23.45 -2.31
C LEU A 5 3.61 -24.53 -1.32
N ALA A 6 4.10 -24.47 -0.07
CA ALA A 6 3.70 -25.40 0.99
C ALA A 6 2.22 -25.22 1.38
N ALA A 7 1.72 -23.98 1.47
CA ALA A 7 0.31 -23.69 1.73
C ALA A 7 -0.60 -24.18 0.59
N LEU A 8 -0.15 -24.05 -0.66
CA LEU A 8 -0.87 -24.60 -1.83
C LEU A 8 -0.89 -26.14 -1.80
N GLU A 9 0.24 -26.77 -1.49
CA GLU A 9 0.34 -28.23 -1.35
C GLU A 9 -0.54 -28.77 -0.21
N ALA A 10 -0.63 -28.04 0.89
CA ALA A 10 -1.51 -28.36 2.02
C ALA A 10 -3.00 -28.14 1.71
N GLY A 11 -3.33 -27.41 0.64
CA GLY A 11 -4.70 -27.05 0.28
C GLY A 11 -5.28 -25.87 1.05
N ASP A 12 -4.45 -25.14 1.79
CA ASP A 12 -4.85 -23.95 2.57
C ASP A 12 -5.18 -22.76 1.65
N ILE A 13 -4.59 -22.73 0.46
CA ILE A 13 -4.86 -21.71 -0.56
C ILE A 13 -5.11 -22.35 -1.94
N GLY A 14 -5.87 -21.66 -2.78
CA GLY A 14 -6.06 -22.05 -4.18
C GLY A 14 -4.90 -21.64 -5.10
N ILE A 15 -4.90 -22.17 -6.32
CA ILE A 15 -3.88 -21.85 -7.34
C ILE A 15 -3.83 -20.35 -7.63
N GLU A 16 -4.98 -19.71 -7.82
CA GLU A 16 -5.07 -18.28 -8.13
C GLU A 16 -4.44 -17.40 -7.03
N GLU A 17 -4.65 -17.76 -5.77
CA GLU A 17 -4.06 -17.04 -4.64
C GLU A 17 -2.56 -17.28 -4.55
N ALA A 18 -2.11 -18.52 -4.79
CA ALA A 18 -0.68 -18.82 -4.85
C ALA A 18 0.02 -18.03 -5.97
N GLU A 19 -0.56 -17.96 -7.17
CA GLU A 19 -0.04 -17.15 -8.28
C GLU A 19 0.01 -15.67 -7.92
N SER A 20 -1.04 -15.14 -7.28
CA SER A 20 -1.11 -13.76 -6.81
C SER A 20 0.03 -13.43 -5.84
N ARG A 21 0.21 -14.26 -4.80
CA ARG A 21 1.29 -14.08 -3.81
C ARG A 21 2.67 -14.18 -4.44
N LEU A 22 2.89 -15.12 -5.36
CA LEU A 22 4.17 -15.29 -6.07
C LEU A 22 4.49 -14.11 -7.00
N ALA A 23 3.47 -13.48 -7.60
CA ALA A 23 3.64 -12.27 -8.39
C ALA A 23 3.92 -11.01 -7.54
N GLY A 24 3.84 -11.12 -6.22
CA GLY A 24 4.09 -10.05 -5.26
C GLY A 24 2.86 -9.20 -4.97
N TYR A 25 1.67 -9.75 -5.19
CA TYR A 25 0.44 -9.13 -4.71
C TYR A 25 0.16 -9.53 -3.27
N ALA A 26 -0.25 -8.56 -2.45
CA ALA A 26 -0.90 -8.77 -1.18
C ALA A 26 -2.41 -8.66 -1.39
N THR A 27 -3.13 -9.76 -1.22
CA THR A 27 -4.59 -9.79 -1.31
C THR A 27 -5.17 -9.77 0.10
N THR A 28 -6.13 -8.88 0.33
CA THR A 28 -6.93 -8.82 1.55
C THR A 28 -8.40 -8.79 1.16
N ASP A 29 -9.30 -8.90 2.13
CA ASP A 29 -10.75 -8.74 1.89
C ASP A 29 -11.09 -7.37 1.29
N ALA A 30 -10.22 -6.37 1.53
CA ALA A 30 -10.35 -5.01 1.01
C ALA A 30 -9.90 -4.84 -0.45
N GLY A 31 -9.25 -5.85 -1.02
CA GLY A 31 -8.78 -5.87 -2.40
C GLY A 31 -7.35 -6.36 -2.55
N ARG A 32 -6.78 -6.12 -3.74
CA ARG A 32 -5.43 -6.57 -4.10
C ARG A 32 -4.50 -5.37 -4.23
N PHE A 33 -3.37 -5.43 -3.53
CA PHE A 33 -2.26 -4.48 -3.61
C PHE A 33 -1.03 -5.13 -4.25
N ASP A 34 -0.36 -4.43 -5.15
CA ASP A 34 0.77 -4.84 -5.97
C ASP A 34 2.08 -4.32 -5.38
N ALA A 35 2.54 -4.98 -4.31
CA ALA A 35 3.78 -4.62 -3.64
C ALA A 35 5.02 -4.74 -4.56
N ALA A 36 4.92 -5.51 -5.64
CA ALA A 36 5.98 -5.65 -6.62
C ALA A 36 5.95 -4.60 -7.76
N ARG A 37 4.95 -3.70 -7.78
CA ARG A 37 4.81 -2.70 -8.84
C ARG A 37 6.03 -1.81 -8.99
N GLU A 38 6.60 -1.33 -7.90
CA GLU A 38 7.78 -0.46 -7.92
C GLU A 38 8.95 -1.12 -8.62
N ARG A 39 9.24 -2.39 -8.30
CA ARG A 39 10.32 -3.14 -8.95
C ARG A 39 10.12 -3.27 -10.47
N ARG A 40 8.87 -3.39 -10.92
CA ARG A 40 8.54 -3.58 -12.34
C ARG A 40 8.38 -2.27 -13.12
N ARG A 41 8.02 -1.16 -12.45
CA ARG A 41 7.60 0.11 -13.09
C ARG A 41 8.36 1.35 -12.63
N GLY A 42 9.18 1.23 -11.58
CA GLY A 42 9.90 2.35 -10.96
C GLY A 42 9.05 3.23 -10.04
N ILE A 43 7.75 2.93 -9.87
CA ILE A 43 6.82 3.71 -9.03
C ILE A 43 5.91 2.79 -8.21
N PRO A 44 5.52 3.17 -6.98
CA PRO A 44 4.64 2.36 -6.13
C PRO A 44 3.23 2.28 -6.70
N GLU A 45 2.44 1.35 -6.16
CA GLU A 45 0.99 1.35 -6.41
C GLU A 45 0.31 2.35 -5.49
N ALA A 46 -0.64 3.10 -6.04
CA ALA A 46 -1.51 3.98 -5.27
C ALA A 46 -2.80 3.25 -4.92
N ILE A 47 -3.28 3.44 -3.70
CA ILE A 47 -4.57 2.98 -3.22
C ILE A 47 -5.61 4.03 -3.61
N LEU A 48 -6.59 3.62 -4.39
CA LEU A 48 -7.76 4.46 -4.70
C LEU A 48 -8.79 4.31 -3.57
N ALA A 49 -9.05 5.38 -2.81
CA ALA A 49 -10.03 5.35 -1.71
C ALA A 49 -11.48 5.45 -2.20
N GLU A 50 -11.72 6.13 -3.32
CA GLU A 50 -13.06 6.29 -3.89
C GLU A 50 -13.76 4.93 -4.12
N GLY A 51 -14.97 4.80 -3.58
CA GLY A 51 -15.77 3.58 -3.67
C GLY A 51 -15.42 2.49 -2.64
N LYS A 52 -14.41 2.70 -1.79
CA LYS A 52 -14.08 1.82 -0.66
C LYS A 52 -14.61 2.39 0.66
N THR A 53 -14.81 1.51 1.62
CA THR A 53 -15.04 1.88 3.02
C THR A 53 -13.74 2.36 3.67
N PRO A 54 -13.80 3.20 4.71
CA PRO A 54 -12.61 3.63 5.45
C PRO A 54 -11.75 2.47 5.99
N ALA A 55 -12.41 1.39 6.44
CA ALA A 55 -11.72 0.20 6.94
C ALA A 55 -10.94 -0.53 5.83
N GLU A 56 -11.51 -0.64 4.63
CA GLU A 56 -10.82 -1.23 3.48
C GLU A 56 -9.62 -0.40 3.05
N VAL A 57 -9.75 0.93 3.05
CA VAL A 57 -8.63 1.83 2.75
C VAL A 57 -7.52 1.70 3.78
N ALA A 58 -7.86 1.67 5.07
CA ALA A 58 -6.91 1.48 6.16
C ALA A 58 -6.19 0.13 6.04
N ALA A 59 -6.91 -0.97 5.80
CA ALA A 59 -6.32 -2.29 5.63
C ALA A 59 -5.32 -2.36 4.46
N LEU A 60 -5.66 -1.74 3.32
CA LEU A 60 -4.75 -1.65 2.18
C LEU A 60 -3.54 -0.76 2.49
N ALA A 61 -3.71 0.33 3.21
CA ALA A 61 -2.62 1.22 3.58
C ALA A 61 -1.63 0.53 4.53
N THR A 62 -2.12 -0.17 5.56
CA THR A 62 -1.27 -0.98 6.45
C THR A 62 -0.55 -2.09 5.66
N THR A 63 -1.26 -2.78 4.75
CA THR A 63 -0.63 -3.80 3.88
C THR A 63 0.48 -3.20 3.01
N ALA A 64 0.27 -2.01 2.44
CA ALA A 64 1.27 -1.32 1.64
C ALA A 64 2.48 -0.90 2.48
N LEU A 65 2.23 -0.38 3.69
CA LEU A 65 3.24 -0.02 4.67
C LEU A 65 4.11 -1.24 5.04
N ASP A 66 3.49 -2.36 5.42
CA ASP A 66 4.20 -3.59 5.82
C ASP A 66 5.05 -4.18 4.69
N THR A 67 4.55 -4.10 3.45
CA THR A 67 5.19 -4.78 2.31
C THR A 67 6.19 -3.91 1.56
N THR A 68 6.09 -2.57 1.65
CA THR A 68 6.89 -1.64 0.85
C THR A 68 7.48 -0.47 1.64
N GLY A 69 7.24 -0.39 2.96
CA GLY A 69 7.68 0.69 3.83
C GLY A 69 6.91 2.00 3.64
N ARG A 70 5.89 2.04 2.76
CA ARG A 70 5.09 3.24 2.51
C ARG A 70 3.70 2.93 1.93
N ALA A 71 2.79 3.88 2.04
CA ALA A 71 1.50 3.85 1.36
C ALA A 71 1.18 5.20 0.72
N LEU A 72 0.56 5.17 -0.46
CA LEU A 72 0.01 6.35 -1.13
C LEU A 72 -1.48 6.12 -1.37
N VAL A 73 -2.32 6.87 -0.68
CA VAL A 73 -3.78 6.86 -0.85
C VAL A 73 -4.21 8.10 -1.63
N THR A 74 -5.12 7.92 -2.58
CA THR A 74 -5.65 8.99 -3.43
C THR A 74 -7.17 9.04 -3.38
N ARG A 75 -7.73 10.24 -3.58
CA ARG A 75 -9.17 10.53 -3.44
C ARG A 75 -9.71 10.15 -2.05
N ALA A 76 -8.89 10.32 -1.02
CA ALA A 76 -9.28 10.07 0.36
C ALA A 76 -10.14 11.23 0.86
N ASP A 77 -11.27 10.89 1.47
CA ASP A 77 -12.03 11.82 2.30
C ASP A 77 -11.53 11.79 3.75
N GLU A 78 -12.15 12.59 4.61
CA GLU A 78 -11.76 12.71 6.01
C GLU A 78 -11.89 11.38 6.78
N ALA A 79 -12.92 10.59 6.47
CA ALA A 79 -13.16 9.32 7.13
C ALA A 79 -12.08 8.30 6.77
N ALA A 80 -11.76 8.17 5.48
CA ALA A 80 -10.69 7.30 4.99
C ALA A 80 -9.33 7.72 5.57
N ALA A 81 -9.00 9.01 5.54
CA ALA A 81 -7.73 9.49 6.06
C ALA A 81 -7.59 9.29 7.58
N SER A 82 -8.66 9.50 8.35
CA SER A 82 -8.65 9.25 9.80
C SER A 82 -8.49 7.76 10.12
N ALA A 83 -9.16 6.89 9.36
CA ALA A 83 -9.02 5.44 9.52
C ALA A 83 -7.59 4.96 9.19
N VAL A 84 -6.97 5.50 8.14
CA VAL A 84 -5.57 5.22 7.80
C VAL A 84 -4.65 5.67 8.94
N ALA A 85 -4.78 6.90 9.43
CA ALA A 85 -3.93 7.41 10.50
C ALA A 85 -4.03 6.56 11.79
N ALA A 86 -5.24 6.16 12.17
CA ALA A 86 -5.45 5.30 13.34
C ALA A 86 -4.81 3.91 13.15
N ALA A 87 -5.13 3.23 12.04
CA ALA A 87 -4.64 1.87 11.79
C ALA A 87 -3.11 1.81 11.63
N VAL A 88 -2.52 2.84 11.01
CA VAL A 88 -1.07 2.97 10.89
C VAL A 88 -0.44 3.21 12.25
N GLY A 89 -0.97 4.13 13.05
CA GLY A 89 -0.43 4.40 14.40
C GLY A 89 -0.51 3.20 15.34
N ASP A 90 -1.52 2.34 15.18
CA ASP A 90 -1.63 1.07 15.91
C ASP A 90 -0.60 0.03 15.44
N ALA A 91 -0.21 0.05 14.16
CA ALA A 91 0.75 -0.90 13.57
C ALA A 91 2.21 -0.47 13.76
N ASP A 92 2.50 0.81 13.57
CA ASP A 92 3.80 1.45 13.71
C ASP A 92 3.62 2.85 14.29
N ALA A 93 3.91 2.99 15.59
CA ALA A 93 3.73 4.24 16.33
C ALA A 93 4.68 5.37 15.86
N ASP A 94 5.77 5.01 15.19
CA ASP A 94 6.78 5.96 14.69
C ASP A 94 6.59 6.26 13.19
N ALA A 95 5.60 5.63 12.53
CA ALA A 95 5.25 5.94 11.15
C ALA A 95 4.75 7.39 11.01
N THR A 96 5.06 8.00 9.87
CA THR A 96 4.59 9.34 9.53
C THR A 96 3.38 9.27 8.61
N VAL A 97 2.42 10.17 8.84
CA VAL A 97 1.21 10.32 8.02
C VAL A 97 1.09 11.77 7.59
N ASP A 98 1.23 12.02 6.29
CA ASP A 98 1.04 13.32 5.66
C ASP A 98 -0.28 13.33 4.89
N ARG A 99 -1.10 14.36 5.08
CA ARG A 99 -2.42 14.49 4.46
C ARG A 99 -2.54 15.83 3.76
N ASP A 100 -2.97 15.80 2.50
CA ASP A 100 -3.42 16.99 1.77
C ASP A 100 -4.92 16.90 1.53
N ASP A 101 -5.67 17.75 2.24
CA ASP A 101 -7.14 17.82 2.16
C ASP A 101 -7.66 18.23 0.78
N ARG A 102 -6.92 19.10 0.07
CA ARG A 102 -7.36 19.65 -1.21
C ARG A 102 -7.12 18.65 -2.34
N ALA A 103 -5.97 17.97 -2.32
CA ALA A 103 -5.64 16.92 -3.26
C ALA A 103 -6.35 15.60 -2.93
N GLY A 104 -6.83 15.43 -1.70
CA GLY A 104 -7.41 14.19 -1.21
C GLY A 104 -6.37 13.06 -1.18
N THR A 105 -5.15 13.37 -0.71
CA THR A 105 -4.05 12.40 -0.65
C THR A 105 -3.62 12.14 0.78
N VAL A 106 -3.27 10.89 1.06
CA VAL A 106 -2.59 10.49 2.30
C VAL A 106 -1.32 9.73 1.93
N VAL A 107 -0.18 10.20 2.43
CA VAL A 107 1.12 9.55 2.26
C VAL A 107 1.57 9.04 3.62
N VAL A 108 1.92 7.76 3.67
CA VAL A 108 2.40 7.11 4.89
C VAL A 108 3.81 6.59 4.64
N HIS A 109 4.72 6.80 5.59
CA HIS A 109 6.05 6.19 5.57
C HIS A 109 6.32 5.50 6.91
N ALA A 110 6.90 4.31 6.85
CA ALA A 110 7.42 3.61 8.03
C ALA A 110 8.57 4.41 8.66
N ALA A 111 8.84 4.17 9.94
CA ALA A 111 9.86 4.92 10.68
C ALA A 111 11.26 4.85 10.04
N ASP A 112 11.59 3.73 9.40
CA ASP A 112 12.87 3.46 8.75
C ASP A 112 12.86 3.72 7.23
N PHE A 113 11.79 4.30 6.69
CA PHE A 113 11.70 4.58 5.27
C PHE A 113 12.64 5.71 4.86
N GLU A 114 13.59 5.39 3.99
CA GLU A 114 14.50 6.37 3.37
C GLU A 114 13.99 6.79 1.99
N PRO A 115 13.59 8.07 1.79
CA PRO A 115 13.19 8.55 0.48
C PRO A 115 14.35 8.43 -0.54
N PRO A 116 14.07 7.99 -1.77
CA PRO A 116 15.11 7.90 -2.78
C PRO A 116 15.65 9.29 -3.15
N SER A 117 16.97 9.44 -3.13
CA SER A 117 17.62 10.64 -3.67
C SER A 117 17.76 10.50 -5.19
N LEU A 118 17.22 11.45 -5.94
CA LEU A 118 17.38 11.50 -7.40
C LEU A 118 17.90 12.87 -7.83
N ASP A 119 19.07 12.88 -8.46
CA ASP A 119 19.61 14.08 -9.13
C ASP A 119 18.94 14.22 -10.51
N ALA A 120 17.75 14.81 -10.53
CA ALA A 120 16.95 15.02 -11.73
C ALA A 120 16.24 16.37 -11.73
N ALA A 121 15.93 16.88 -12.93
CA ALA A 121 15.12 18.09 -13.12
C ALA A 121 13.72 17.73 -13.61
N VAL A 122 12.69 18.35 -13.02
CA VAL A 122 11.30 18.26 -13.48
C VAL A 122 11.00 19.47 -14.36
N ALA A 123 10.54 19.24 -15.59
CA ALA A 123 10.11 20.30 -16.51
C ALA A 123 8.61 20.18 -16.80
N VAL A 124 7.89 21.30 -16.70
CA VAL A 124 6.50 21.40 -17.15
C VAL A 124 6.53 21.94 -18.58
N VAL A 125 6.05 21.15 -19.54
CA VAL A 125 5.87 21.58 -20.92
C VAL A 125 4.41 22.02 -21.09
N ALA A 126 4.24 23.30 -21.42
CA ALA A 126 2.93 23.90 -21.68
C ALA A 126 2.54 23.76 -23.16
#